data_AF-S4NBZ1-F1
#
_entry.id   AF-S4NBZ1-F1
#
_cell.length_a   1.000
_cell.length_b   1.000
_cell.length_c   1.000
_cell.angle_alpha   90.00
_cell.angle_beta   90.00
_cell.angle_gamma   90.00
#
_symmetry.space_group_name_H-M   'P 1'
#
loop_
_entity.id
_entity.type
_entity.pdbx_description
1 polymer ?
#
loop_
_entity_poly.entity_id
_entity_poly.type
_entity_poly.pdbx_seq_one_letter_code
_entity_poly.pdbx_strand_id
1 'polypeptide(L)'
;MNIGGSKVPAIGLGTWHMGDSASTRADEIKALQEGIHAGARVIDTAEMYGNGRSESLVGEAIKDLQRDDLFIIDKVLPSNASASRMEHSLDTSLKLV
;
A
#
# COMPACT_ATOMS: atom_id res chain seq x y z
N MET A 1 -16.10 4.02 8.42
CA MET A 1 -15.58 2.93 9.27
C MET A 1 -14.58 3.52 10.27
N ASN A 2 -14.24 2.80 11.35
CA ASN A 2 -13.19 3.20 12.30
C ASN A 2 -12.08 2.13 12.29
N ILE A 3 -10.83 2.54 12.05
CA ILE A 3 -9.65 1.67 12.12
C ILE A 3 -8.62 2.35 13.03
N GLY A 4 -8.23 1.70 14.13
CA GLY A 4 -7.21 2.22 15.04
C GLY A 4 -7.51 3.60 15.65
N GLY A 5 -8.79 3.99 15.73
CA GLY A 5 -9.20 5.33 16.19
C GLY A 5 -9.42 6.34 15.05
N SER A 6 -8.98 6.04 13.83
CA SER A 6 -9.15 6.88 12.65
C SER A 6 -10.46 6.59 11.93
N LYS A 7 -11.23 7.63 11.63
CA LYS A 7 -12.42 7.52 10.77
C LYS A 7 -12.00 7.51 9.31
N VAL A 8 -12.39 6.47 8.59
CA VAL A 8 -12.06 6.29 7.18
C VAL A 8 -13.30 5.96 6.33
N PRO A 9 -13.28 6.21 5.01
CA PRO A 9 -14.32 5.73 4.10
C PRO A 9 -14.52 4.21 4.20
N ALA A 10 -15.71 3.72 3.85
CA ALA A 10 -16.02 2.29 3.89
C ALA A 10 -15.39 1.50 2.72
N ILE A 11 -14.96 2.20 1.67
CA ILE A 11 -14.33 1.62 0.48
C ILE A 11 -12.89 2.12 0.41
N GLY A 12 -11.97 1.18 0.23
CA GLY A 12 -10.54 1.42 0.01
C GLY A 12 -10.06 0.85 -1.32
N LEU A 13 -8.76 0.90 -1.53
CA LEU A 13 -8.08 0.44 -2.74
C LEU A 13 -7.20 -0.77 -2.40
N GLY A 14 -7.42 -1.90 -3.06
CA GLY A 14 -6.58 -3.09 -2.94
C GLY A 14 -5.52 -3.14 -4.04
N THR A 15 -4.32 -3.62 -3.73
CA THR A 15 -3.17 -3.56 -4.64
C THR A 15 -2.60 -4.91 -5.06
N TRP A 16 -3.19 -6.04 -4.64
CA TRP A 16 -2.75 -7.36 -5.09
C TRP A 16 -2.77 -7.46 -6.63
N HIS A 17 -1.70 -8.00 -7.22
CA HIS A 17 -1.37 -8.01 -8.66
C HIS A 17 -0.92 -6.69 -9.30
N MET A 18 -0.92 -5.56 -8.58
CA MET A 18 -0.35 -4.31 -9.12
C MET A 18 1.19 -4.36 -9.08
N GLY A 19 1.83 -3.79 -10.10
CA GLY A 19 3.27 -3.75 -10.25
C GLY A 19 3.87 -5.03 -10.85
N ASP A 20 3.05 -6.03 -11.19
CA ASP A 20 3.51 -7.30 -11.78
C ASP A 20 3.95 -7.17 -13.24
N SER A 21 3.49 -6.13 -13.96
CA SER A 21 3.89 -5.86 -15.34
C SER A 21 4.32 -4.41 -15.55
N ALA A 22 5.47 -4.23 -16.21
CA ALA A 22 5.95 -2.91 -16.61
C ALA A 22 5.01 -2.23 -17.63
N SER A 23 4.28 -3.01 -18.45
CA SER A 23 3.39 -2.46 -19.47
C SER A 23 2.10 -1.85 -18.90
N THR A 24 1.65 -2.29 -17.71
CA THR A 24 0.43 -1.80 -17.04
C THR A 24 0.73 -0.84 -15.90
N ARG A 25 1.98 -0.70 -15.48
CA ARG A 25 2.40 0.11 -14.32
C ARG A 25 1.83 1.53 -14.33
N ALA A 26 1.88 2.22 -15.47
CA ALA A 26 1.38 3.59 -15.58
C ALA A 26 -0.14 3.67 -15.36
N ASP A 27 -0.89 2.70 -15.89
CA ASP A 27 -2.34 2.62 -15.72
C ASP A 27 -2.72 2.24 -14.28
N GLU A 28 -1.94 1.38 -13.63
CA GLU A 28 -2.12 1.00 -12.22
C GLU A 28 -1.89 2.17 -11.27
N ILE A 29 -0.81 2.95 -11.48
CA ILE A 29 -0.55 4.18 -10.73
C ILE A 29 -1.71 5.17 -10.91
N LYS A 30 -2.14 5.37 -12.16
CA LYS A 30 -3.27 6.25 -12.47
C LYS A 30 -4.55 5.76 -11.78
N ALA A 31 -4.82 4.46 -11.79
CA ALA A 31 -6.00 3.90 -11.13
C ALA A 31 -6.02 4.18 -9.63
N LEU A 32 -4.88 4.07 -8.95
CA LEU A 32 -4.78 4.44 -7.53
C LEU A 32 -5.03 5.93 -7.31
N GLN A 33 -4.42 6.79 -8.11
CA GLN A 33 -4.59 8.24 -8.02
C GLN A 33 -6.05 8.66 -8.25
N GLU A 34 -6.72 8.10 -9.27
CA GLU A 34 -8.13 8.36 -9.52
C GLU A 34 -9.03 7.85 -8.38
N GLY A 35 -8.72 6.69 -7.80
CA GLY A 35 -9.42 6.20 -6.61
C GLY A 35 -9.30 7.17 -5.43
N ILE A 36 -8.10 7.72 -5.20
CA ILE A 36 -7.85 8.72 -4.16
C ILE A 36 -8.59 10.03 -4.47
N HIS A 37 -8.56 10.50 -5.71
CA HIS A 37 -9.32 11.68 -6.16
C HIS A 37 -10.83 11.50 -5.97
N ALA A 38 -11.35 10.28 -6.19
CA ALA A 38 -12.75 9.94 -5.98
C ALA A 38 -13.14 9.81 -4.49
N GLY A 39 -12.20 9.96 -3.56
CA GLY A 39 -12.47 10.01 -2.12
C GLY A 39 -12.01 8.78 -1.34
N ALA A 40 -11.38 7.79 -1.98
CA ALA A 40 -10.74 6.71 -1.24
C ALA A 40 -9.57 7.25 -0.41
N ARG A 41 -9.43 6.74 0.82
CA ARG A 41 -8.33 7.10 1.73
C ARG A 41 -7.61 5.89 2.31
N VAL A 42 -8.19 4.70 2.20
CA VAL A 42 -7.57 3.45 2.65
C VAL A 42 -6.90 2.77 1.46
N ILE A 43 -5.62 2.42 1.61
CA ILE A 43 -4.85 1.65 0.63
C ILE A 43 -4.35 0.38 1.32
N ASP A 44 -4.64 -0.78 0.73
CA ASP A 44 -4.25 -2.09 1.25
C ASP A 44 -3.17 -2.71 0.36
N THR A 45 -2.02 -3.03 0.95
CA THR A 45 -0.86 -3.67 0.32
C THR A 45 -0.24 -4.74 1.23
N ALA A 46 0.83 -5.40 0.80
CA ALA A 46 1.58 -6.38 1.59
C ALA A 46 3.00 -6.59 1.03
N GLU A 47 3.97 -6.96 1.87
CA GLU A 47 5.30 -7.42 1.42
C GLU A 47 5.21 -8.62 0.45
N MET A 48 4.19 -9.46 0.65
CA MET A 48 3.88 -10.62 -0.21
C MET A 48 3.49 -10.20 -1.63
N TYR A 49 2.94 -8.99 -1.81
CA TYR A 49 2.35 -8.56 -3.07
C TYR A 49 3.42 -8.24 -4.11
N GLY A 50 3.66 -9.25 -4.96
CA GLY A 50 4.73 -9.23 -5.94
C GLY A 50 6.13 -9.16 -5.31
N ASN A 51 6.32 -9.65 -4.09
CA ASN A 51 7.56 -9.46 -3.31
C ASN A 51 7.95 -7.97 -3.21
N GLY A 52 7.00 -7.13 -2.80
CA GLY A 52 7.16 -5.68 -2.64
C GLY A 52 6.97 -4.83 -3.91
N ARG A 53 6.62 -5.43 -5.05
CA ARG A 53 6.31 -4.66 -6.27
C ARG A 53 5.07 -3.78 -6.09
N SER A 54 4.04 -4.28 -5.41
CA SER A 54 2.84 -3.49 -5.15
C SER A 54 3.11 -2.36 -4.15
N GLU A 55 3.91 -2.60 -3.10
CA GLU A 55 4.36 -1.55 -2.17
C GLU A 55 5.10 -0.43 -2.91
N SER A 56 6.08 -0.78 -3.75
CA SER A 56 6.82 0.19 -4.56
C SER A 56 5.92 0.99 -5.51
N LEU A 57 4.91 0.35 -6.09
CA LEU A 57 3.93 1.03 -6.95
C LEU A 57 3.06 1.99 -6.14
N VAL A 58 2.63 1.61 -4.93
CA VAL A 58 1.90 2.50 -4.01
C VAL A 58 2.75 3.71 -3.65
N GLY A 59 4.00 3.51 -3.24
CA GLY A 59 4.92 4.60 -2.90
C GLY A 59 5.11 5.59 -4.06
N GLU A 60 5.21 5.09 -5.30
CA GLU A 60 5.25 5.93 -6.49
C GLU A 60 3.94 6.71 -6.70
N ALA A 61 2.79 6.05 -6.56
CA ALA A 61 1.48 6.65 -6.80
C ALA A 61 1.13 7.77 -5.80
N ILE A 62 1.62 7.69 -4.56
CA ILE A 62 1.29 8.64 -3.48
C ILE A 62 2.35 9.71 -3.24
N LYS A 63 3.46 9.69 -3.98
CA LYS A 63 4.65 10.52 -3.70
C LYS A 63 4.37 12.03 -3.62
N ASP A 64 3.41 12.52 -4.40
CA ASP A 64 3.04 13.94 -4.47
C ASP A 64 1.77 14.27 -3.64
N LEU A 65 1.29 13.33 -2.83
CA LEU A 65 0.11 13.48 -1.98
C LEU A 65 0.50 13.76 -0.52
N GLN A 66 -0.41 14.37 0.23
CA GLN A 66 -0.23 14.55 1.67
C GLN A 66 -0.38 13.19 2.36
N ARG A 67 0.72 12.67 2.94
CA ARG A 67 0.75 11.35 3.56
C ARG A 67 -0.28 11.19 4.68
N ASP A 68 -0.54 12.26 5.44
CA ASP A 68 -1.49 12.24 6.57
C ASP A 68 -2.96 12.08 6.14
N ASP A 69 -3.28 12.34 4.87
CA ASP A 69 -4.61 12.08 4.33
C ASP A 69 -4.84 10.58 4.09
N LEU A 70 -3.78 9.77 4.01
CA LEU A 70 -3.85 8.37 3.60
C LEU A 70 -3.74 7.41 4.80
N PHE A 71 -4.57 6.38 4.78
CA PHE A 71 -4.50 5.26 5.70
C PHE A 71 -3.98 4.02 4.95
N ILE A 72 -2.68 3.74 5.09
CA ILE A 72 -2.02 2.63 4.40
C ILE A 72 -1.94 1.43 5.34
N ILE A 73 -2.40 0.27 4.85
CA ILE A 73 -2.37 -1.01 5.55
C ILE A 73 -1.38 -1.91 4.84
N ASP A 74 -0.41 -2.41 5.60
CA ASP A 74 0.58 -3.38 5.14
C ASP A 74 0.46 -4.68 5.94
N LYS A 75 1.10 -5.75 5.48
CA LYS A 75 1.00 -7.10 6.05
C LYS A 75 2.35 -7.78 6.02
N VAL A 76 2.78 -8.30 7.17
CA VAL A 76 3.97 -9.15 7.31
C VAL A 76 3.56 -10.61 7.12
N LEU A 77 4.29 -11.36 6.30
CA LEU A 77 4.10 -12.79 6.13
C LEU A 77 4.27 -13.53 7.45
N PRO A 78 3.51 -14.61 7.71
CA PRO A 78 3.68 -15.43 8.91
C PRO A 78 5.12 -15.94 9.09
N SER A 79 5.82 -16.23 8.00
CA SER A 79 7.23 -16.64 8.02
C SER A 79 8.17 -15.54 8.52
N ASN A 80 7.78 -14.26 8.46
CA ASN A 80 8.56 -13.11 8.92
C ASN A 80 8.08 -12.56 10.28
N ALA A 81 6.96 -13.05 10.82
CA ALA A 81 6.33 -12.53 12.02
C ALA A 81 6.97 -12.97 13.37
N SER A 82 8.28 -13.25 13.38
CA SER A 82 9.04 -13.45 14.63
C SER A 82 9.65 -12.14 15.10
N ALA A 83 9.89 -11.99 16.41
CA ALA A 83 10.50 -10.77 16.98
C ALA A 83 11.79 -10.33 16.26
N SER A 84 12.63 -11.28 15.83
CA SER A 84 13.89 -11.02 15.13
C SER A 84 13.77 -10.69 13.64
N ARG A 85 12.62 -10.93 13.01
CA ARG A 85 12.42 -10.74 11.55
C ARG A 85 11.41 -9.66 11.22
N MET A 86 10.44 -9.43 12.10
CA MET A 86 9.37 -8.45 11.88
C MET A 86 9.90 -7.04 11.69
N GLU A 87 10.92 -6.64 12.46
CA GLU A 87 11.57 -5.33 12.30
C GLU A 87 12.17 -5.16 10.90
N HIS A 88 12.83 -6.20 10.38
CA HIS A 88 13.40 -6.18 9.04
C HIS A 88 12.33 -6.08 7.94
N SER A 89 11.23 -6.83 8.08
CA SER A 89 10.08 -6.73 7.16
C SER A 89 9.47 -5.33 7.19
N LEU A 90 9.22 -4.79 8.40
CA LEU A 90 8.69 -3.45 8.59
C LEU A 90 9.58 -2.39 7.94
N ASP A 91 10.89 -2.42 8.21
CA ASP A 91 11.87 -1.50 7.63
C ASP A 91 11.96 -1.61 6.11
N THR A 92 11.70 -2.78 5.55
CA THR A 92 11.69 -3.00 4.10
C THR A 92 10.44 -2.37 3.49
N SER A 93 9.25 -2.67 4.02
CA SER A 93 7.99 -2.08 3.57
C SER A 93 8.00 -0.54 3.68
N LEU A 94 8.49 0.01 4.79
CA LEU A 94 8.60 1.47 5.01
C LEU A 94 9.55 2.18 4.03
N LYS A 95 10.47 1.47 3.38
CA LYS A 95 11.35 2.06 2.33
C LYS A 95 10.70 2.02 0.96
N LEU A 96 9.70 1.16 0.76
CA LEU A 96 9.04 0.95 -0.53
C LEU A 96 7.82 1.86 -0.70
N VAL A 97 7.08 2.08 0.38
CA VAL A 97 5.88 2.95 0.42
C VAL A 97 6.24 4.34 0.91
#